data_AF-A0A3D4MHX2-F1
#
_entry.id   AF-A0A3D4MHX2-F1
#
_cell.length_a   1.000
_cell.length_b   1.000
_cell.length_c   1.000
_cell.angle_alpha   90.00
_cell.angle_beta   90.00
_cell.angle_gamma   90.00
#
_symmetry.space_group_name_H-M   'P 1'
#
loop_
_entity.id
_entity.type
_entity.pdbx_description
1 polymer ?
#
loop_
_entity_poly.entity_id
_entity_poly.type
_entity_poly.pdbx_seq_one_letter_code
_entity_poly.pdbx_strand_id
1 'polypeptide(L)' 'MIIQGAFHKNPFDKSLYIFCNKAHNKLKILHFEDTGFWLYYKRIETGTVKWPKDINDLKKSILSNLIGYLMV' A
#
# COMPACT_ATOMS: atom_id res chain seq x y z
N MET A 1 3.77 -15.44 3.69
CA MET A 1 3.06 -14.14 3.56
C MET A 1 3.18 -13.63 2.12
N ILE A 2 2.19 -12.93 1.56
CA ILE A 2 2.21 -12.45 0.15
C ILE A 2 3.47 -11.62 -0.16
N ILE A 3 3.94 -10.80 0.77
CA ILE A 3 5.16 -10.00 0.61
C ILE A 3 6.39 -10.88 0.33
N GLN A 4 6.59 -11.92 1.12
CA GLN A 4 7.74 -12.81 0.95
C GLN A 4 7.62 -13.68 -0.30
N GLY A 5 6.42 -14.20 -0.59
CA GLY A 5 6.21 -15.14 -1.70
C GLY A 5 6.06 -14.50 -3.08
N ALA A 6 5.43 -13.31 -3.17
CA ALA A 6 5.18 -12.65 -4.44
C ALA A 6 6.20 -11.54 -4.75
N PHE A 7 6.71 -10.85 -3.72
CA PHE A 7 7.60 -9.71 -3.89
C PHE A 7 9.05 -9.99 -3.48
N HIS A 8 9.35 -11.16 -2.91
CA HIS A 8 10.69 -11.52 -2.42
C HIS A 8 11.29 -10.49 -1.45
N LYS A 9 10.44 -9.73 -0.74
CA LYS A 9 10.84 -8.74 0.26
C LYS A 9 10.68 -9.28 1.66
N ASN A 10 11.44 -8.71 2.59
CA ASN A 10 11.31 -8.99 4.00
C ASN A 10 10.02 -8.34 4.55
N PRO A 11 9.04 -9.13 5.04
CA PRO A 11 7.83 -8.64 5.70
C PRO A 11 8.04 -7.64 6.83
N PHE A 12 9.17 -7.77 7.52
CA PHE A 12 9.45 -7.12 8.79
C PHE A 12 10.24 -5.82 8.63
N ASP A 13 10.57 -5.44 7.40
CA ASP A 13 11.16 -4.14 7.13
C ASP A 13 10.14 -3.04 7.48
N LYS A 14 10.63 -1.85 7.85
CA LYS A 14 9.81 -0.65 8.11
C LYS A 14 9.23 -0.05 6.81
N SER A 15 8.62 -0.89 5.99
CA SER A 15 8.01 -0.57 4.70
C SER A 15 6.50 -0.62 4.80
N LEU A 16 5.82 0.28 4.07
CA LEU A 16 4.39 0.19 3.86
C LEU A 16 4.10 -0.55 2.55
N TYR A 17 3.18 -1.49 2.60
CA TYR A 17 2.67 -2.20 1.43
C TYR A 17 1.22 -1.83 1.18
N ILE A 18 0.98 -1.13 0.07
CA ILE A 18 -0.35 -0.69 -0.30
C ILE A 18 -0.86 -1.56 -1.45
N PHE A 19 -2.05 -2.11 -1.28
CA PHE A 19 -2.73 -2.93 -2.27
C PHE A 19 -4.07 -2.33 -2.63
N CYS A 20 -4.39 -2.36 -3.92
CA CYS A 20 -5.70 -2.04 -4.44
C CYS A 20 -6.28 -3.27 -5.15
N ASN A 21 -7.58 -3.52 -5.00
CA ASN A 21 -8.22 -4.55 -5.80
C ASN A 21 -8.38 -4.11 -7.26
N LYS A 22 -8.65 -5.04 -8.18
CA LYS A 22 -8.84 -4.76 -9.62
C LYS A 22 -9.95 -3.74 -9.92
N ALA A 23 -10.99 -3.67 -9.08
CA ALA A 23 -12.08 -2.70 -9.22
C ALA A 23 -11.74 -1.32 -8.62
N HIS A 24 -10.55 -1.15 -8.05
CA HIS A 24 -10.06 0.08 -7.46
C HIS A 24 -10.95 0.69 -6.36
N ASN A 25 -11.76 -0.13 -5.68
CA ASN A 25 -12.69 0.30 -4.64
C ASN A 25 -12.39 -0.28 -3.26
N LYS A 26 -11.29 -1.03 -3.13
CA LYS A 26 -10.80 -1.55 -1.85
C LYS A 26 -9.31 -1.33 -1.74
N LEU A 27 -8.90 -0.63 -0.70
CA LEU A 27 -7.52 -0.36 -0.34
C LEU A 27 -7.14 -1.18 0.89
N LYS A 28 -5.97 -1.82 0.85
CA LYS A 28 -5.33 -2.45 2.01
C LYS A 28 -3.95 -1.84 2.20
N ILE A 29 -3.60 -1.47 3.43
CA ILE A 29 -2.25 -1.03 3.79
C ILE A 29 -1.74 -1.97 4.86
N LEU A 30 -0.64 -2.64 4.59
CA LEU A 30 0.03 -3.56 5.51
C LEU A 30 1.38 -2.97 5.89
N HIS A 31 1.69 -2.94 7.18
CA HIS A 31 3.06 -2.70 7.64
C HIS A 31 3.34 -3.46 8.92
N PHE A 32 4.62 -3.73 9.16
CA PHE A 32 5.09 -4.29 10.42
C PHE A 32 5.59 -3.15 11.31
N GLU A 33 5.20 -3.17 12.58
CA GLU A 33 5.72 -2.28 13.61
C GLU A 33 6.04 -3.12 14.84
N ASP A 34 7.28 -3.01 15.31
CA ASP A 34 7.87 -3.66 16.49
C ASP A 34 7.54 -5.14 16.68
N THR A 35 6.34 -5.45 17.17
CA THR A 35 5.91 -6.82 17.53
C THR A 35 4.77 -7.34 16.66
N GLY A 36 4.24 -6.57 15.70
CA GLY A 36 3.01 -6.95 15.02
C GLY A 36 2.77 -6.31 13.65
N PHE A 37 1.83 -6.91 12.91
CA PHE A 37 1.36 -6.37 11.64
C PHE A 37 0.12 -5.51 11.85
N TRP A 38 0.17 -4.30 11.30
CA TRP A 38 -0.99 -3.44 11.12
C TRP A 38 -1.59 -3.68 9.75
N LEU A 39 -2.91 -3.83 9.70
CA LEU A 39 -3.67 -3.90 8.45
C LEU A 39 -4.79 -2.86 8.46
N TYR A 40 -4.62 -1.81 7.67
CA TYR A 40 -5.69 -0.85 7.40
C TYR A 40 -6.50 -1.32 6.19
N TYR A 41 -7.81 -1.28 6.32
CA TYR A 41 -8.74 -1.63 5.26
C TYR A 41 -9.73 -0.51 5.02
N LYS A 42 -9.79 -0.02 3.78
CA LYS A 42 -10.75 1.01 3.35
C LYS A 42 -11.52 0.52 2.14
N ARG A 43 -12.85 0.52 2.24
CA ARG A 43 -13.76 0.36 1.11
C ARG A 43 -14.21 1.74 0.64
N ILE A 44 -14.20 1.94 -0.66
CA ILE A 44 -14.73 3.15 -1.29
C ILE A 44 -16.17 2.85 -1.68
N GLU A 45 -17.10 3.56 -1.04
CA GLU A 45 -18.54 3.38 -1.28
C GLU A 45 -18.98 4.02 -2.60
N THR A 46 -18.31 5.09 -3.03
CA THR A 46 -18.62 5.81 -4.28
C THR A 46 -17.36 6.16 -5.06
N GLY A 47 -17.29 5.74 -6.32
CA GLY A 47 -16.14 5.97 -7.20
C GLY A 47 -14.99 4.98 -7.00
N THR A 48 -13.80 5.35 -7.46
CA THR A 48 -12.60 4.52 -7.40
C THR A 48 -11.38 5.31 -6.92
N VAL A 49 -10.43 4.61 -6.32
CA VAL A 49 -9.11 5.15 -6.01
C VAL A 49 -8.36 5.37 -7.32
N LYS A 50 -7.87 6.59 -7.52
CA LYS A 50 -6.89 6.87 -8.57
C LYS A 50 -5.58 6.18 -8.18
N TRP A 51 -5.38 4.99 -8.74
CA TRP A 51 -4.14 4.26 -8.55
C TRP A 51 -3.07 4.83 -9.47
N PRO A 52 -1.87 5.13 -8.96
CA PRO A 52 -0.78 5.63 -9.78
C PRO A 52 -0.39 4.59 -10.83
N LYS A 53 -0.21 5.03 -12.08
CA LYS A 53 0.13 4.14 -13.20
C LYS A 53 1.64 4.00 -13.38
N ASP A 54 2.40 4.95 -12.84
CA ASP A 54 3.85 4.93 -12.85
C ASP A 54 4.45 5.40 -11.51
N ILE A 55 5.77 5.25 -11.39
CA ILE A 55 6.53 5.61 -10.19
C ILE A 55 6.49 7.12 -9.91
N ASN A 56 6.34 7.95 -10.95
CA ASN A 56 6.33 9.40 -10.80
C ASN A 56 4.99 9.89 -10.25
N ASP A 57 3.88 9.34 -10.72
CA ASP A 57 2.53 9.55 -10.20
C ASP A 57 2.43 9.06 -8.75
N LEU A 58 3.05 7.92 -8.45
CA LEU A 58 3.10 7.38 -7.10
C LEU A 58 3.83 8.33 -6.14
N LYS A 59 5.03 8.79 -6.51
CA LYS A 59 5.81 9.75 -5.71
C LYS A 59 5.02 11.04 -5.47
N LYS A 60 4.34 11.57 -6.49
CA LYS A 60 3.49 12.77 -6.35
C LYS A 60 2.27 12.55 -5.44
N SER A 61 1.63 11.38 -5.53
CA SER A 61 0.46 11.07 -4.70
C SER A 61 0.81 10.84 -3.23
N ILE A 62 1.95 10.22 -2.93
CA ILE A 62 2.46 10.02 -1.56
C ILE A 62 2.87 11.36 -0.93
N LEU A 63 3.49 12.25 -1.71
CA LEU A 63 3.94 13.56 -1.20
C LEU A 63 2.78 14.52 -0.88
N SER A 64 1.61 14.34 -1.48
CA SER A 64 0.48 15.27 -1.31
C SER A 64 -0.50 14.88 -0.19
N ASN A 65 -0.53 13.62 0.24
CA ASN A 65 -1.45 13.17 1.30
C ASN A 65 -0.84 12.01 2.11
N LEU A 66 -0.32 12.33 3.30
CA LEU A 66 0.10 11.43 4.39
C LEU A 66 1.41 10.62 4.19
N ILE A 67 2.21 10.73 5.24
CA ILE A 67 3.52 10.12 5.52
C ILE A 67 3.51 8.61 5.23
N GLY A 68 4.42 8.14 4.38
CA GLY A 68 4.67 6.70 4.23
C GLY A 68 5.34 6.29 2.93
N TYR A 69 6.63 5.90 3.00
CA TYR A 69 7.41 5.40 1.86
C TYR A 69 6.81 4.11 1.28
N LEU A 70 6.60 4.06 -0.04
CA LEU A 70 6.26 2.84 -0.79
C LEU A 70 7.48 2.36 -1.59
N MET A 71 7.76 1.05 -1.55
CA MET A 71 8.76 0.41 -2.40
C MET A 71 8.10 -0.61 -3.34
N VAL A 72 8.22 -0.34 -4.64
CA VAL A 72 7.93 -1.24 -5.79
C VAL A 72 8.54 -2.62 -5.60
#